data_AF-A0A852NBI2-F1
#
_entry.id   AF-A0A852NBI2-F1
#
_cell.length_a   1.000
_cell.length_b   1.000
_cell.length_c   1.000
_cell.angle_alpha   90.00
_cell.angle_beta   90.00
_cell.angle_gamma   90.00
#
_symmetry.space_group_name_H-M   'P 1'
#
loop_
_entity.id
_entity.type
_entity.pdbx_description
1 polymer ?
#
loop_
_entity_poly.entity_id
_entity_poly.type
_entity_poly.pdbx_seq_one_letter_code
_entity_poly.pdbx_strand_id
1 'polypeptide(L)'
;TTEETTTTKMTTPVTTSPSTIPLCFKEECYWSRWYDVSYPGSGYNDGDFDTIQNIKNKGYKVCDKRIDVECRAVRFPNTPYPLLEQHITCNTEEGLKCYNKDQLPPICYNYEIRFKCCRNITVPCETNPESHTTTTRTTTLFSSTSSKNVPTTPYLQTKHKTTMKSTTQPKTDYIHTRITSKPTIQTQTTSTTMKSSTTGKTTPY
;
A
#
# COMPACT_ATOMS: atom_id res chain seq x y z
N THR A 1 8.81 -98.14 -11.07
CA THR A 1 9.38 -96.78 -10.93
C THR A 1 8.55 -95.87 -11.79
N THR A 2 7.78 -94.97 -11.17
CA THR A 2 6.87 -94.05 -11.85
C THR A 2 7.59 -92.72 -12.00
N GLU A 3 7.73 -92.24 -13.23
CA GLU A 3 8.46 -91.01 -13.56
C GLU A 3 7.43 -89.87 -13.66
N GLU A 4 7.59 -88.84 -12.82
CA GLU A 4 6.66 -87.72 -12.69
C GLU A 4 7.23 -86.48 -13.38
N THR A 5 6.61 -86.09 -14.50
CA THR A 5 7.06 -84.95 -15.32
C THR A 5 6.57 -83.62 -14.73
N THR A 6 7.50 -82.85 -14.16
CA THR A 6 7.21 -81.53 -13.58
C THR A 6 7.17 -80.46 -14.66
N THR A 7 5.98 -79.90 -14.95
CA THR A 7 5.81 -78.80 -15.91
C THR A 7 6.15 -77.46 -15.24
N THR A 8 7.22 -76.80 -15.71
CA THR A 8 7.66 -75.49 -15.21
C THR A 8 6.91 -74.38 -15.96
N LYS A 9 6.07 -73.60 -15.26
CA LYS A 9 5.43 -72.40 -15.83
C LYS A 9 6.45 -71.26 -15.93
N MET A 10 6.77 -70.87 -17.16
CA MET A 10 7.63 -69.72 -17.46
C MET A 10 6.86 -68.43 -17.13
N THR A 11 7.35 -67.66 -16.15
CA THR A 11 6.76 -66.37 -15.76
C THR A 11 7.49 -65.27 -16.53
N THR A 12 6.77 -64.50 -17.34
CA THR A 12 7.29 -63.37 -18.11
C THR A 12 7.74 -62.24 -17.17
N PRO A 13 8.89 -61.58 -17.43
CA PRO A 13 9.31 -60.43 -16.65
C PRO A 13 8.40 -59.24 -16.93
N VAL A 14 7.76 -58.71 -15.88
CA VAL A 14 7.01 -57.45 -15.95
C VAL A 14 8.01 -56.31 -15.98
N THR A 15 8.29 -55.76 -17.15
CA THR A 15 9.08 -54.53 -17.30
C THR A 15 8.29 -53.37 -16.72
N THR A 16 8.63 -52.94 -15.51
CA THR A 16 8.07 -51.76 -14.86
C THR A 16 8.75 -50.53 -15.46
N SER A 17 8.09 -49.86 -16.42
CA SER A 17 8.54 -48.55 -16.91
C SER A 17 8.40 -47.50 -15.79
N PRO A 18 9.36 -46.58 -15.62
CA PRO A 18 9.25 -45.52 -14.63
C PRO A 18 8.11 -44.59 -15.03
N SER A 19 7.00 -44.67 -14.31
CA SER A 19 5.88 -43.73 -14.46
C SER A 19 6.34 -42.36 -13.97
N THR A 20 6.59 -41.45 -14.91
CA THR A 20 6.91 -40.06 -14.60
C THR A 20 5.61 -39.34 -14.32
N ILE A 21 5.36 -38.96 -13.07
CA ILE A 21 4.14 -38.24 -12.68
C ILE A 21 4.13 -36.89 -13.41
N PRO A 22 3.07 -36.54 -14.17
CA PRO A 22 3.01 -35.26 -14.86
C PRO A 22 3.02 -34.11 -13.85
N LEU A 23 3.70 -33.02 -14.21
CA LEU A 23 3.76 -31.79 -13.41
C LEU A 23 2.62 -30.86 -13.79
N CYS A 24 1.90 -30.39 -12.79
CA CYS A 24 0.84 -29.40 -12.90
C CYS A 24 1.29 -28.08 -12.26
N PHE A 25 0.68 -26.97 -12.65
CA PHE A 25 0.93 -25.66 -12.05
C PHE A 25 -0.23 -25.26 -11.15
N LYS A 26 0.08 -24.80 -9.95
CA LYS A 26 -0.86 -24.20 -9.01
C LYS A 26 -0.39 -22.80 -8.67
N GLU A 27 -1.32 -21.86 -8.58
CA GLU A 27 -1.03 -20.53 -8.06
C GLU A 27 -1.05 -20.56 -6.53
N GLU A 28 0.03 -20.06 -5.92
CA GLU A 28 0.15 -19.87 -4.49
C GLU A 28 0.39 -18.38 -4.21
N CYS A 29 -0.42 -17.81 -3.31
CA CYS A 29 -0.35 -16.40 -2.96
C CYS A 29 -0.04 -16.21 -1.47
N TYR A 30 0.78 -15.20 -1.16
CA TYR A 30 1.17 -14.83 0.19
C TYR A 30 1.26 -13.31 0.31
N TRP A 31 1.03 -12.80 1.52
CA TRP A 31 1.30 -11.39 1.83
C TRP A 31 2.79 -11.18 2.07
N SER A 32 3.36 -10.10 1.53
CA SER A 32 4.70 -9.67 1.86
C SER A 32 4.79 -9.17 3.30
N ARG A 33 6.02 -8.90 3.75
CA ARG A 33 6.25 -7.98 4.88
C ARG A 33 5.65 -6.60 4.57
N TRP A 34 5.45 -5.83 5.61
CA TRP A 34 5.24 -4.39 5.48
C TRP A 34 6.54 -3.71 5.06
N TYR A 35 6.40 -2.74 4.16
CA TYR A 35 7.45 -1.84 3.70
C TYR A 35 7.09 -0.43 4.18
N ASP A 36 8.01 0.15 4.94
CA ASP A 36 8.04 1.52 5.44
C ASP A 36 9.47 1.99 5.16
N VAL A 37 9.66 2.60 3.99
CA VAL A 37 10.96 3.01 3.43
C VAL A 37 11.10 4.52 3.30
N SER A 38 10.00 5.24 3.45
CA SER A 38 9.92 6.70 3.51
C SER A 38 9.25 7.14 4.81
N TYR A 39 9.48 8.39 5.19
CA TYR A 39 8.81 9.01 6.31
C TYR A 39 8.50 10.45 5.91
N PRO A 40 7.28 10.97 6.16
CA PRO A 40 6.91 12.30 5.73
C PRO A 40 7.68 13.37 6.51
N GLY A 41 8.44 14.21 5.80
CA GLY A 41 8.95 15.45 6.38
C GLY A 41 7.93 16.58 6.33
N SER A 42 8.33 17.77 6.76
CA SER A 42 7.42 18.93 6.92
C SER A 42 7.31 19.83 5.68
N GLY A 43 8.00 19.49 4.59
CA GLY A 43 8.01 20.33 3.38
C GLY A 43 6.68 20.26 2.61
N TYR A 44 6.35 21.33 1.88
CA TYR A 44 5.13 21.38 1.06
C TYR A 44 5.10 20.31 -0.05
N ASN A 45 6.24 20.09 -0.70
CA ASN A 45 6.42 19.05 -1.72
C ASN A 45 6.90 17.72 -1.15
N ASP A 46 6.96 17.61 0.18
CA ASP A 46 7.34 16.40 0.88
C ASP A 46 6.13 15.47 1.02
N GLY A 47 6.33 14.31 1.64
CA GLY A 47 5.27 13.35 1.87
C GLY A 47 5.82 11.96 2.12
N ASP A 48 4.94 10.98 1.97
CA ASP A 48 5.28 9.59 2.21
C ASP A 48 5.16 8.78 0.92
N PHE A 49 6.22 8.07 0.56
CA PHE A 49 6.45 7.52 -0.78
C PHE A 49 7.03 6.09 -0.73
N ASP A 50 6.30 5.12 -0.16
CA ASP A 50 6.63 3.70 -0.28
C ASP A 50 6.27 3.14 -1.68
N THR A 51 6.83 3.77 -2.71
CA THR A 51 6.67 3.32 -4.09
C THR A 51 7.46 2.04 -4.33
N ILE A 52 7.05 1.25 -5.32
CA ILE A 52 7.77 0.02 -5.70
C ILE A 52 9.25 0.34 -6.01
N GLN A 53 9.52 1.47 -6.66
CA GLN A 53 10.88 1.90 -6.97
C GLN A 53 11.67 2.24 -5.69
N ASN A 54 11.09 3.01 -4.77
CA ASN A 54 11.76 3.35 -3.51
C ASN A 54 12.04 2.12 -2.65
N ILE A 55 11.08 1.19 -2.59
CA ILE A 55 11.25 -0.09 -1.88
C ILE A 55 12.42 -0.88 -2.48
N LYS A 56 12.48 -1.01 -3.81
CA LYS A 56 13.60 -1.67 -4.51
C LYS A 56 14.93 -0.94 -4.29
N ASN A 57 14.94 0.39 -4.30
CA ASN A 57 16.13 1.21 -4.06
C ASN A 57 16.70 1.05 -2.65
N LYS A 58 15.85 0.72 -1.65
CA LYS A 58 16.30 0.34 -0.30
C LYS A 58 16.81 -1.10 -0.19
N GLY A 59 16.84 -1.85 -1.30
CA GLY A 59 17.36 -3.22 -1.36
C GLY A 59 16.33 -4.30 -1.10
N TYR A 60 15.04 -3.96 -0.99
CA TYR A 60 13.98 -4.95 -0.83
C TYR A 60 13.56 -5.56 -2.17
N LYS A 61 13.14 -6.83 -2.13
CA LYS A 61 12.55 -7.51 -3.28
C LYS A 61 11.04 -7.35 -3.25
N VAL A 62 10.48 -6.70 -4.28
CA VAL A 62 9.04 -6.66 -4.52
C VAL A 62 8.72 -7.67 -5.62
N CYS A 63 7.79 -8.60 -5.35
CA CYS A 63 7.37 -9.63 -6.29
C CYS A 63 6.77 -9.01 -7.56
N ASP A 64 6.92 -9.66 -8.72
CA ASP A 64 6.42 -9.12 -9.99
C ASP A 64 4.90 -9.21 -10.12
N LYS A 65 4.30 -10.36 -9.74
CA LYS A 65 2.86 -10.58 -9.76
C LYS A 65 2.24 -10.20 -8.41
N ARG A 66 1.76 -8.97 -8.33
CA ARG A 66 0.99 -8.43 -7.20
C ARG A 66 -0.48 -8.43 -7.57
N ILE A 67 -1.31 -9.13 -6.80
CA ILE A 67 -2.75 -9.25 -7.07
C ILE A 67 -3.60 -8.37 -6.15
N ASP A 68 -2.99 -7.88 -5.07
CA ASP A 68 -3.67 -7.08 -4.06
C ASP A 68 -2.63 -6.25 -3.30
N VAL A 69 -3.11 -5.20 -2.64
CA VAL A 69 -2.29 -4.25 -1.88
C VAL A 69 -3.00 -3.85 -0.60
N GLU A 70 -2.23 -3.64 0.45
CA GLU A 70 -2.75 -3.07 1.69
C GLU A 70 -1.84 -1.93 2.12
N CYS A 71 -2.45 -0.81 2.47
CA CYS A 71 -1.78 0.36 3.04
C CYS A 71 -2.43 0.72 4.35
N ARG A 72 -1.63 1.06 5.36
CA ARG A 72 -2.12 1.51 6.66
C ARG A 72 -1.21 2.55 7.26
N ALA A 73 -1.77 3.46 8.07
CA ALA A 73 -0.95 4.36 8.87
C ALA A 73 -0.37 3.60 10.06
N VAL A 74 0.93 3.72 10.30
CA VAL A 74 1.63 3.00 11.39
C VAL A 74 1.01 3.32 12.75
N ARG A 75 0.58 4.57 12.96
CA ARG A 75 -0.07 5.01 14.21
C ARG A 75 -1.54 4.59 14.32
N PHE A 76 -2.18 4.21 13.22
CA PHE A 76 -3.59 3.83 13.18
C PHE A 76 -3.77 2.48 12.45
N PRO A 77 -3.15 1.39 12.93
CA PRO A 77 -3.06 0.13 12.20
C PRO A 77 -4.41 -0.58 12.01
N ASN A 78 -5.41 -0.23 12.83
CA ASN A 78 -6.75 -0.80 12.80
C ASN A 78 -7.77 0.12 12.12
N THR A 79 -7.32 1.29 11.64
CA THR A 79 -8.18 2.25 10.94
C THR A 79 -7.86 2.18 9.45
N PRO A 80 -8.81 1.73 8.60
CA PRO A 80 -8.63 1.75 7.15
C PRO A 80 -8.22 3.15 6.67
N TYR A 81 -7.22 3.23 5.79
CA TYR A 81 -6.73 4.52 5.31
C TYR A 81 -7.79 5.45 4.71
N PRO A 82 -8.87 4.97 4.03
CA PRO A 82 -9.90 5.88 3.51
C PRO A 82 -10.66 6.64 4.59
N LEU A 83 -10.64 6.15 5.84
CA LEU A 83 -11.26 6.80 6.99
C LEU A 83 -10.32 7.79 7.71
N LEU A 84 -9.06 7.87 7.29
CA LEU A 84 -8.08 8.82 7.84
C LEU A 84 -8.14 10.20 7.17
N GLU A 85 -9.03 10.38 6.19
CA GLU A 85 -9.26 11.64 5.47
C GLU A 85 -7.99 12.24 4.82
N GLN A 86 -7.03 11.37 4.44
CA GLN A 86 -5.85 11.75 3.65
C GLN A 86 -5.95 11.24 2.22
N HIS A 87 -5.57 12.09 1.27
CA HIS A 87 -5.50 11.73 -0.13
C HIS A 87 -4.20 10.95 -0.39
N ILE A 88 -4.33 9.64 -0.56
CA ILE A 88 -3.20 8.75 -0.87
C ILE A 88 -3.48 7.91 -2.11
N THR A 89 -2.41 7.60 -2.84
CA THR A 89 -2.37 6.49 -3.79
C THR A 89 -1.95 5.23 -3.04
N CYS A 90 -2.75 4.17 -3.17
CA CYS A 90 -2.44 2.82 -2.66
C CYS A 90 -2.88 1.80 -3.71
N ASN A 91 -1.97 1.39 -4.60
CA ASN A 91 -2.28 0.44 -5.69
C ASN A 91 -1.11 -0.52 -5.98
N THR A 92 -1.37 -1.54 -6.78
CA THR A 92 -0.41 -2.61 -7.12
C THR A 92 0.65 -2.18 -8.14
N GLU A 93 0.43 -1.08 -8.86
CA GLU A 93 1.27 -0.60 -9.96
C GLU A 93 2.34 0.39 -9.47
N GLU A 94 1.96 1.32 -8.61
CA GLU A 94 2.80 2.43 -8.15
C GLU A 94 3.30 2.21 -6.72
N GLY A 95 2.51 1.53 -5.88
CA GLY A 95 2.74 1.40 -4.45
C GLY A 95 2.00 2.49 -3.66
N LEU A 96 2.67 3.05 -2.65
CA LEU A 96 2.12 4.10 -1.79
C LEU A 96 2.67 5.47 -2.18
N LYS A 97 1.78 6.45 -2.32
CA LYS A 97 2.15 7.87 -2.42
C LYS A 97 1.18 8.73 -1.63
N CYS A 98 1.70 9.59 -0.79
CA CYS A 98 1.00 10.67 -0.13
C CYS A 98 1.82 11.93 -0.30
N TYR A 99 1.22 13.00 -0.81
CA TYR A 99 1.88 14.31 -0.92
C TYR A 99 1.29 15.27 0.11
N ASN A 100 2.15 15.95 0.87
CA ASN A 100 1.73 16.92 1.90
C ASN A 100 0.85 18.04 1.33
N LYS A 101 1.22 18.57 0.15
CA LYS A 101 0.46 19.61 -0.56
C LYS A 101 -1.01 19.24 -0.85
N ASP A 102 -1.35 17.96 -0.84
CA ASP A 102 -2.69 17.47 -1.13
C ASP A 102 -3.50 17.17 0.15
N GLN A 103 -2.95 17.46 1.35
CA GLN A 103 -3.55 17.12 2.63
C GLN A 103 -4.09 18.33 3.41
N LEU A 104 -5.15 18.10 4.17
CA LEU A 104 -5.70 19.00 5.18
C LEU A 104 -6.15 18.13 6.38
N PRO A 105 -5.37 18.01 7.49
CA PRO A 105 -4.15 18.74 7.90
C PRO A 105 -2.90 18.42 7.07
N PRO A 106 -1.88 19.32 7.03
CA PRO A 106 -1.01 19.47 5.86
C PRO A 106 0.12 18.43 5.71
N ILE A 107 0.25 17.47 6.62
CA ILE A 107 1.34 16.48 6.59
C ILE A 107 0.74 15.09 6.53
N CYS A 108 1.22 14.29 5.59
CA CYS A 108 0.92 12.87 5.49
C CYS A 108 1.18 12.15 6.83
N TYR A 109 0.36 11.17 7.16
CA TYR A 109 0.75 10.20 8.18
C TYR A 109 1.93 9.36 7.68
N ASN A 110 2.65 8.74 8.60
CA ASN A 110 3.60 7.68 8.24
C ASN A 110 2.80 6.41 7.93
N TYR A 111 2.76 6.04 6.67
CA TYR A 111 2.14 4.83 6.20
C TYR A 111 3.17 3.71 6.04
N GLU A 112 2.64 2.52 5.80
CA GLU A 112 3.39 1.40 5.30
C GLU A 112 2.51 0.60 4.35
N ILE A 113 3.15 -0.14 3.45
CA ILE A 113 2.49 -0.91 2.39
C ILE A 113 2.92 -2.37 2.40
N ARG A 114 2.01 -3.29 2.09
CA ARG A 114 2.34 -4.67 1.74
C ARG A 114 1.56 -5.11 0.50
N PHE A 115 2.11 -6.09 -0.20
CA PHE A 115 1.50 -6.62 -1.42
C PHE A 115 1.15 -8.10 -1.23
N LYS A 116 0.05 -8.52 -1.84
CA LYS A 116 -0.27 -9.94 -1.99
C LYS A 116 0.39 -10.45 -3.27
N CYS A 117 1.45 -11.22 -3.08
CA CYS A 117 2.28 -11.77 -4.13
C CYS A 117 1.80 -13.16 -4.49
N CYS A 118 1.69 -13.46 -5.79
CA CYS A 118 1.41 -14.81 -6.26
C CYS A 118 2.56 -15.35 -7.10
N ARG A 119 2.81 -16.65 -7.00
CA ARG A 119 3.75 -17.37 -7.85
C ARG A 119 3.14 -18.70 -8.29
N ASN A 120 3.53 -19.16 -9.47
CA ASN A 120 3.21 -20.50 -9.91
C ASN A 120 4.17 -21.48 -9.25
N ILE A 121 3.62 -22.48 -8.57
CA ILE A 121 4.37 -23.62 -8.03
C ILE A 121 4.05 -24.86 -8.86
N THR A 122 5.05 -25.71 -9.03
CA THR A 122 4.87 -27.03 -9.64
C THR A 122 4.41 -28.01 -8.58
N VAL A 123 3.31 -28.70 -8.85
CA VAL A 123 2.76 -29.77 -8.01
C VAL A 123 2.60 -31.04 -8.85
N PRO A 124 2.70 -32.24 -8.24
CA PRO A 124 2.28 -33.46 -8.91
C PRO A 124 0.82 -33.32 -9.34
N CYS A 125 0.50 -33.67 -10.59
CA CYS A 125 -0.90 -33.71 -11.00
C CYS A 125 -1.65 -34.77 -10.20
N GLU A 126 -2.82 -34.42 -9.66
CA GLU A 126 -3.71 -35.40 -9.05
C GLU A 126 -4.28 -36.31 -10.13
N THR A 127 -3.79 -37.55 -10.20
CA THR A 127 -4.50 -38.61 -10.90
C THR A 127 -5.60 -39.11 -9.98
N ASN A 128 -6.81 -38.56 -10.10
CA ASN A 128 -7.97 -39.16 -9.46
C ASN A 128 -8.19 -40.54 -10.13
N PRO A 129 -8.11 -41.68 -9.42
CA PRO A 129 -8.61 -42.93 -9.97
C PRO A 129 -10.13 -42.80 -10.05
N GLU A 130 -10.61 -42.36 -11.21
CA GLU A 130 -12.03 -42.29 -11.52
C GLU A 130 -12.59 -43.73 -11.51
N SER A 131 -13.13 -44.13 -10.36
CA SER A 131 -14.00 -45.31 -10.28
C SER A 131 -15.26 -44.97 -11.08
N HIS A 132 -15.24 -45.29 -12.38
CA HIS A 132 -16.41 -45.26 -13.24
C HIS A 132 -17.46 -46.21 -12.67
N THR A 133 -18.33 -45.66 -11.81
CA THR A 133 -19.54 -46.32 -11.36
C THR A 133 -20.67 -45.67 -12.12
N THR A 134 -21.03 -46.28 -13.25
CA THR A 134 -22.18 -45.87 -14.06
C THR A 134 -23.45 -46.12 -13.27
N THR A 135 -23.91 -45.16 -12.48
CA THR A 135 -25.25 -45.17 -11.89
C THR A 135 -26.17 -44.36 -12.80
N THR A 136 -27.01 -45.07 -13.55
CA THR A 136 -28.15 -44.53 -14.29
C THR A 136 -29.09 -43.80 -13.30
N ARG A 137 -29.05 -42.47 -13.29
CA ARG A 137 -30.04 -41.64 -12.57
C ARG A 137 -31.22 -41.38 -13.49
N THR A 138 -32.37 -41.94 -13.10
CA THR A 138 -33.69 -41.65 -13.67
C THR A 138 -34.00 -40.15 -13.55
N THR A 139 -34.31 -39.53 -14.68
CA THR A 139 -34.68 -38.11 -14.79
C THR A 139 -36.11 -37.89 -14.29
N THR A 140 -36.28 -37.40 -13.07
CA THR A 140 -37.52 -36.74 -12.65
C THR A 140 -37.40 -35.25 -12.93
N LEU A 141 -38.17 -34.77 -13.93
CA LEU A 141 -38.34 -33.34 -14.19
C LEU A 141 -39.05 -32.71 -12.98
N PHE A 142 -38.35 -31.86 -12.25
CA PHE A 142 -38.95 -30.84 -11.41
C PHE A 142 -38.56 -29.46 -11.95
N SER A 143 -39.56 -28.79 -12.50
CA SER A 143 -39.51 -27.40 -12.92
C SER A 143 -39.41 -26.50 -11.69
N SER A 144 -38.28 -25.83 -11.50
CA SER A 144 -38.15 -24.72 -10.55
C SER A 144 -37.92 -23.42 -11.31
N THR A 145 -38.91 -22.55 -11.22
CA THR A 145 -38.99 -21.18 -11.71
C THR A 145 -37.81 -20.33 -11.19
N SER A 146 -37.13 -19.66 -12.11
CA SER A 146 -36.04 -18.71 -11.82
C SER A 146 -36.60 -17.37 -11.36
N SER A 147 -36.37 -17.01 -10.10
CA SER A 147 -36.44 -15.62 -9.62
C SER A 147 -35.02 -15.10 -9.42
N LYS A 148 -34.62 -14.14 -10.25
CA LYS A 148 -33.37 -13.37 -10.10
C LYS A 148 -33.47 -12.53 -8.84
N ASN A 149 -32.70 -12.87 -7.81
CA ASN A 149 -32.39 -11.95 -6.72
C ASN A 149 -30.99 -11.39 -6.92
N VAL A 150 -30.96 -10.11 -7.28
CA VAL A 150 -29.78 -9.23 -7.26
C VAL A 150 -29.39 -9.00 -5.80
N PRO A 151 -28.10 -9.09 -5.40
CA PRO A 151 -27.70 -8.73 -4.06
C PRO A 151 -27.74 -7.21 -3.91
N THR A 152 -28.78 -6.69 -3.26
CA THR A 152 -28.85 -5.30 -2.82
C THR A 152 -28.05 -5.15 -1.54
N THR A 153 -26.94 -4.41 -1.60
CA THR A 153 -26.18 -3.93 -0.44
C THR A 153 -27.07 -3.19 0.56
N PRO A 154 -27.00 -3.48 1.87
CA PRO A 154 -27.77 -2.74 2.86
C PRO A 154 -27.12 -1.37 3.07
N TYR A 155 -27.73 -0.34 2.49
CA TYR A 155 -27.45 1.06 2.85
C TYR A 155 -28.14 1.34 4.20
N LEU A 156 -27.34 1.62 5.23
CA LEU A 156 -27.81 2.13 6.51
C LEU A 156 -28.35 3.56 6.30
N GLN A 157 -29.67 3.69 6.14
CA GLN A 157 -30.36 4.99 6.19
C GLN A 157 -30.44 5.47 7.64
N THR A 158 -29.50 6.31 8.06
CA THR A 158 -29.67 7.15 9.25
C THR A 158 -30.66 8.26 8.91
N LYS A 159 -31.86 8.23 9.50
CA LYS A 159 -32.79 9.38 9.48
C LYS A 159 -32.23 10.50 10.34
N HIS A 160 -31.34 11.32 9.78
CA HIS A 160 -31.02 12.62 10.35
C HIS A 160 -31.88 13.70 9.68
N LYS A 161 -32.73 14.34 10.49
CA LYS A 161 -33.50 15.53 10.14
C LYS A 161 -32.51 16.67 9.85
N THR A 162 -32.29 16.98 8.58
CA THR A 162 -31.50 18.14 8.15
C THR A 162 -32.22 19.40 8.59
N THR A 163 -31.78 19.99 9.70
CA THR A 163 -32.20 21.32 10.11
C THR A 163 -31.18 22.27 9.50
N MET A 164 -31.51 22.88 8.36
CA MET A 164 -30.69 23.95 7.78
C MET A 164 -30.71 25.14 8.74
N LYS A 165 -29.70 25.25 9.59
CA LYS A 165 -29.45 26.48 10.35
C LYS A 165 -28.54 27.34 9.50
N SER A 166 -29.14 28.31 8.80
CA SER A 166 -28.42 29.39 8.12
C SER A 166 -27.55 30.08 9.17
N THR A 167 -26.23 29.91 9.06
CA THR A 167 -25.27 30.54 9.96
C THR A 167 -24.65 31.69 9.19
N THR A 168 -25.04 32.91 9.56
CA THR A 168 -24.49 34.15 9.02
C THR A 168 -23.00 34.24 9.37
N GLN A 169 -22.20 34.58 8.37
CA GLN A 169 -20.76 34.81 8.51
C GLN A 169 -20.48 35.91 9.56
N PRO A 170 -19.56 35.72 10.52
CA PRO A 170 -19.18 36.78 11.43
C PRO A 170 -18.37 37.84 10.66
N LYS A 171 -18.89 39.07 10.68
CA LYS A 171 -18.23 40.26 10.13
C LYS A 171 -16.98 40.57 10.97
N THR A 172 -15.80 40.50 10.35
CA THR A 172 -14.53 40.89 10.95
C THR A 172 -14.30 42.39 10.71
N ASP A 173 -14.76 43.23 11.64
CA ASP A 173 -14.39 44.65 11.67
C ASP A 173 -13.16 44.83 12.57
N TYR A 174 -11.93 44.60 12.08
CA TYR A 174 -10.72 45.12 12.76
C TYR A 174 -9.54 45.42 11.81
N ILE A 175 -9.23 46.72 11.79
CA ILE A 175 -7.91 47.36 11.68
C ILE A 175 -7.17 47.20 10.34
N HIS A 176 -7.62 48.00 9.37
CA HIS A 176 -6.76 48.43 8.26
C HIS A 176 -6.76 49.96 8.16
N THR A 177 -6.10 50.64 9.12
CA THR A 177 -5.70 52.05 8.98
C THR A 177 -4.75 52.47 10.11
N ARG A 178 -3.46 52.15 9.99
CA ARG A 178 -2.36 53.01 10.48
C ARG A 178 -0.99 52.49 10.01
N ILE A 179 -0.68 52.60 8.73
CA ILE A 179 0.71 52.62 8.25
C ILE A 179 0.84 53.69 7.17
N THR A 180 0.68 54.95 7.58
CA THR A 180 1.15 56.13 6.85
C THR A 180 1.61 57.16 7.87
N SER A 181 2.73 56.85 8.53
CA SER A 181 3.55 57.87 9.20
C SER A 181 4.94 57.86 8.58
N LYS A 182 5.17 58.91 7.78
CA LYS A 182 6.44 59.40 7.25
C LYS A 182 7.58 59.25 8.28
N PRO A 183 8.79 58.81 7.90
CA PRO A 183 9.90 58.75 8.83
C PRO A 183 10.40 60.17 9.14
N THR A 184 10.28 60.58 10.39
CA THR A 184 10.94 61.77 10.94
C THR A 184 12.35 61.37 11.35
N ILE A 185 13.35 61.96 10.70
CA ILE A 185 14.76 61.87 11.09
C ILE A 185 14.90 62.46 12.50
N GLN A 186 15.31 61.63 13.46
CA GLN A 186 15.89 62.08 14.73
C GLN A 186 17.37 61.74 14.73
N THR A 187 18.16 62.79 14.61
CA THR A 187 19.61 62.80 14.77
C THR A 187 19.94 62.51 16.25
N GLN A 188 20.45 61.32 16.55
CA GLN A 188 21.12 61.06 17.82
C GLN A 188 22.64 61.03 17.59
N THR A 189 23.27 62.12 17.98
CA THR A 189 24.72 62.25 18.09
C THR A 189 25.19 61.42 19.28
N THR A 190 25.84 60.29 19.03
CA THR A 190 26.59 59.55 20.04
C THR A 190 28.07 59.67 19.72
N SER A 191 28.78 60.34 20.62
CA SER A 191 30.22 60.56 20.62
C SER A 191 30.97 59.27 20.96
N THR A 192 31.64 58.68 19.99
CA THR A 192 32.62 57.61 20.20
C THR A 192 34.03 58.19 20.16
N THR A 193 34.70 58.12 21.30
CA THR A 193 36.08 58.52 21.53
C THR A 193 37.03 57.57 20.83
N MET A 194 37.59 57.96 19.68
CA MET A 194 38.74 57.26 19.08
C MET A 194 40.04 57.76 19.70
N LYS A 195 40.78 56.87 20.36
CA LYS A 195 42.20 57.07 20.65
C LYS A 195 42.98 56.85 19.36
N SER A 196 43.66 57.90 18.88
CA SER A 196 44.66 57.80 17.82
C SER A 196 45.99 58.30 18.36
N SER A 197 46.97 57.41 18.36
CA SER A 197 48.39 57.63 18.64
C SER A 197 48.99 58.52 17.56
N THR A 198 49.50 59.69 17.95
CA THR A 198 50.18 60.63 17.05
C THR A 198 51.69 60.40 17.09
N THR A 199 52.25 60.08 15.93
CA THR A 199 53.67 60.21 15.62
C THR A 199 53.99 61.70 15.42
N GLY A 200 54.93 62.24 16.21
CA GLY A 200 55.43 63.61 16.10
C GLY A 200 56.94 63.62 15.95
N LYS A 201 57.40 64.22 14.86
CA LYS A 201 58.76 64.28 14.32
C LYS A 201 59.56 65.45 14.94
N THR A 202 60.81 65.60 14.48
CA THR A 202 61.72 66.79 14.53
C THR A 202 62.61 66.86 15.79
N THR A 203 63.92 67.14 15.74
CA THR A 203 64.77 67.97 14.85
C THR A 203 66.26 67.65 15.12
N PRO A 204 67.22 68.08 14.27
CA PRO A 204 68.63 67.70 14.32
C PRO A 204 69.51 68.66 15.14
N TYR A 205 70.63 68.14 15.63
CA TYR A 205 71.98 68.75 15.58
C TYR A 205 73.01 67.65 15.88
#